data_AF-A0A2P4EWX4-F1
#
_entry.id   AF-A0A2P4EWX4-F1
#
_cell.length_a   1.000
_cell.length_b   1.000
_cell.length_c   1.000
_cell.angle_alpha   90.00
_cell.angle_beta   90.00
_cell.angle_gamma   90.00
#
_symmetry.space_group_name_H-M   'P 1'
#
loop_
_entity.id
_entity.type
_entity.pdbx_description
1 polymer ?
#
loop_
_entity_poly.entity_id
_entity_poly.type
_entity_poly.pdbx_seq_one_letter_code
_entity_poly.pdbx_strand_id
1 'polypeptide(L)'
;MLVYILIACDRLDEKQEKKLKQNLPELQAALQVYADENVATTVTLINDCESDDCEDWQLGISQPIKKPVHLNPPVNLFNSLAQQYDIDCEVGYIEDDVREAVSYFGKHEGRGEAFLIAEYLGL
;
A
#
# COMPACT_ATOMS: atom_id res chain seq x y z
N MET A 1 -2.93 -13.41 -9.86
CA MET A 1 -3.79 -12.46 -9.13
C MET A 1 -3.19 -11.07 -9.26
N LEU A 2 -4.00 -10.04 -9.45
CA LEU A 2 -3.54 -8.65 -9.35
C LEU A 2 -3.73 -8.22 -7.90
N VAL A 3 -2.64 -7.87 -7.21
CA VAL A 3 -2.64 -7.48 -5.80
C VAL A 3 -2.38 -5.99 -5.72
N TYR A 4 -3.06 -5.30 -4.81
CA TYR A 4 -2.77 -3.92 -4.47
C TYR A 4 -2.30 -3.80 -3.01
N ILE A 5 -1.48 -2.78 -2.75
CA ILE A 5 -1.22 -2.30 -1.39
C ILE A 5 -1.38 -0.78 -1.41
N LEU A 6 -2.21 -0.25 -0.51
CA LEU A 6 -2.47 1.18 -0.35
C LEU A 6 -2.09 1.64 1.05
N ILE A 7 -1.80 2.92 1.19
CA ILE A 7 -1.79 3.60 2.48
C ILE A 7 -3.24 3.71 2.94
N ALA A 8 -3.53 3.27 4.18
CA ALA A 8 -4.85 3.37 4.75
C ALA A 8 -5.08 4.83 5.20
N CYS A 9 -5.97 5.52 4.49
CA CYS A 9 -6.31 6.91 4.76
C CYS A 9 -7.65 7.07 5.49
N ASP A 10 -8.34 5.97 5.79
CA ASP A 10 -9.59 5.99 6.53
C ASP A 10 -9.36 6.19 8.02
N ARG A 11 -10.27 6.92 8.68
CA ARG A 11 -10.32 7.08 10.15
C ARG A 11 -9.05 7.69 10.78
N LEU A 12 -8.29 8.45 9.99
CA LEU A 12 -7.16 9.21 10.51
C LEU A 12 -7.65 10.34 11.43
N ASP A 13 -6.95 10.55 12.55
CA ASP A 13 -7.17 11.77 13.34
C ASP A 13 -6.53 12.99 12.65
N GLU A 14 -6.92 14.21 13.07
CA GLU A 14 -6.40 15.45 12.47
C GLU A 14 -4.87 15.56 12.45
N LYS A 15 -4.18 14.93 13.42
CA LYS A 15 -2.73 14.96 13.52
C LYS A 15 -2.11 13.98 12.53
N GLN A 16 -2.69 12.80 12.37
CA GLN A 16 -2.29 11.80 11.38
C GLN A 16 -2.51 12.33 9.96
N GLU A 17 -3.66 12.94 9.68
CA GLU A 17 -3.92 13.56 8.37
C GLU A 17 -2.90 14.65 8.05
N LYS A 18 -2.62 15.57 8.98
CA LYS A 18 -1.62 16.63 8.77
C LYS A 18 -0.24 16.06 8.47
N LYS A 19 0.17 15.00 9.18
CA LYS A 19 1.44 14.32 8.90
C LYS A 19 1.42 13.66 7.53
N LEU A 20 0.35 12.95 7.17
CA LEU A 20 0.22 12.29 5.87
C LEU A 20 0.34 13.33 4.74
N LYS A 21 -0.41 14.44 4.81
CA LYS A 21 -0.34 15.56 3.86
C LYS A 21 1.06 16.14 3.74
N GLN A 22 1.76 16.33 4.86
CA GLN A 22 3.14 16.86 4.87
C GLN A 22 4.15 15.91 4.21
N ASN A 23 3.97 14.60 4.39
CA ASN A 23 4.87 13.58 3.88
C ASN A 23 4.46 13.03 2.49
N LEU A 24 3.33 13.49 1.93
CA LEU A 24 2.82 13.04 0.64
C LEU A 24 3.88 13.04 -0.48
N PRO A 25 4.69 14.11 -0.67
CA PRO A 25 5.68 14.12 -1.74
C PRO A 25 6.75 13.03 -1.59
N GLU A 26 7.17 12.74 -0.35
CA GLU A 26 8.17 11.71 -0.08
C GLU A 26 7.60 10.31 -0.27
N LEU A 27 6.35 10.09 0.16
CA LEU A 27 5.63 8.83 -0.06
C LEU A 27 5.43 8.56 -1.56
N GLN A 28 4.97 9.56 -2.33
CA GLN A 28 4.84 9.46 -3.78
C GLN A 28 6.18 9.15 -4.44
N ALA A 29 7.26 9.84 -4.04
CA ALA A 29 8.59 9.59 -4.59
C ALA A 29 9.08 8.16 -4.28
N ALA A 30 8.88 7.66 -3.06
CA ALA A 30 9.29 6.31 -2.69
C ALA A 30 8.54 5.23 -3.48
N LEU A 31 7.22 5.40 -3.67
CA LEU A 31 6.41 4.48 -4.45
C LEU A 31 6.74 4.55 -5.95
N GLN A 32 7.00 5.74 -6.49
CA GLN A 32 7.45 5.92 -7.86
C GLN A 32 8.80 5.23 -8.12
N VAL A 33 9.78 5.41 -7.22
CA VAL A 33 11.08 4.72 -7.31
C VAL A 33 10.88 3.21 -7.33
N TYR A 34 10.04 2.67 -6.45
CA TYR A 34 9.75 1.23 -6.44
C TYR A 34 9.09 0.77 -7.74
N ALA A 35 8.15 1.53 -8.29
CA ALA A 35 7.52 1.20 -9.57
C ALA A 35 8.53 1.21 -10.74
N ASP A 36 9.41 2.22 -10.78
CA ASP A 36 10.44 2.38 -11.81
C ASP A 36 11.50 1.26 -11.76
N GLU A 37 11.90 0.83 -10.56
CA GLU A 37 12.83 -0.29 -10.37
C GLU A 37 12.21 -1.65 -10.73
N ASN A 38 10.88 -1.74 -10.75
CA ASN A 38 10.12 -2.98 -10.92
C ASN A 38 9.22 -2.98 -12.18
N VAL A 39 9.57 -2.18 -13.20
CA VAL A 39 8.85 -2.14 -14.49
C VAL A 39 8.73 -3.54 -15.10
N ALA A 40 9.77 -4.37 -14.99
CA ALA A 40 9.78 -5.74 -15.51
C ALA A 40 8.72 -6.66 -14.87
N THR A 41 8.30 -6.38 -13.63
CA THR A 41 7.24 -7.12 -12.94
C THR A 41 5.88 -6.45 -13.04
N THR A 42 5.75 -5.39 -13.87
CA THR A 42 4.49 -4.69 -14.13
C THR A 42 3.89 -4.08 -12.86
N VAL A 43 4.75 -3.46 -12.03
CA VAL A 43 4.28 -2.62 -10.93
C VAL A 43 3.68 -1.34 -11.49
N THR A 44 2.51 -0.96 -10.99
CA THR A 44 1.83 0.29 -11.34
C THR A 44 1.64 1.12 -10.07
N LEU A 45 2.06 2.38 -10.11
CA LEU A 45 1.78 3.36 -9.07
C LEU A 45 0.29 3.74 -9.11
N ILE A 46 -0.34 3.76 -7.95
CA ILE A 46 -1.68 4.33 -7.72
C ILE A 46 -1.45 5.64 -6.98
N ASN A 47 -1.89 6.77 -7.54
CA ASN A 47 -1.64 8.10 -6.99
C ASN A 47 -2.84 9.03 -7.22
N ASP A 48 -3.96 8.68 -6.62
CA ASP A 48 -5.19 9.47 -6.66
C ASP A 48 -5.33 10.24 -5.34
N CYS A 49 -4.58 11.34 -5.21
CA CYS A 49 -4.51 12.18 -4.00
C CYS A 49 -4.95 13.64 -4.26
N GLU A 50 -5.79 13.86 -5.27
CA GLU A 50 -6.24 15.21 -5.65
C GLU A 50 -7.36 15.77 -4.76
N SER A 51 -8.02 14.93 -3.96
CA SER A 51 -9.08 15.36 -3.03
C SER A 51 -8.51 16.21 -1.89
N ASP A 52 -9.30 17.15 -1.39
CA ASP A 52 -8.96 17.88 -0.15
C ASP A 52 -9.09 16.97 1.10
N ASP A 53 -9.98 15.97 1.01
CA ASP A 53 -10.26 15.01 2.07
C ASP A 53 -9.34 13.78 1.92
N CYS A 54 -8.53 13.51 2.94
CA CYS A 54 -7.57 12.41 2.90
C CYS A 54 -8.25 11.04 2.82
N GLU A 55 -9.46 10.90 3.35
CA GLU A 55 -10.21 9.63 3.33
C GLU A 55 -10.46 9.12 1.89
N ASP A 56 -10.50 10.02 0.91
CA ASP A 56 -10.67 9.68 -0.51
C ASP A 56 -9.36 9.33 -1.22
N TRP A 57 -8.21 9.52 -0.56
CA TRP A 57 -6.90 9.34 -1.18
C TRP A 57 -6.60 7.87 -1.43
N GLN A 58 -6.09 7.58 -2.62
CA GLN A 58 -5.61 6.26 -2.99
C GLN A 58 -4.15 6.38 -3.40
N LEU A 59 -3.26 6.08 -2.46
CA LEU A 59 -1.81 6.11 -2.68
C LEU A 59 -1.21 4.74 -2.40
N GLY A 60 -0.54 4.17 -3.39
CA GLY A 60 0.11 2.87 -3.24
C GLY A 60 0.53 2.26 -4.56
N ILE A 61 0.50 0.93 -4.65
CA ILE A 61 0.87 0.20 -5.86
C ILE A 61 -0.09 -0.94 -6.15
N SER A 62 -0.15 -1.36 -7.41
CA SER A 62 -0.67 -2.66 -7.81
C SER A 62 0.35 -3.45 -8.63
N GLN A 63 0.36 -4.77 -8.50
CA GLN A 63 1.21 -5.64 -9.31
C GLN A 63 0.68 -7.08 -9.41
N PRO A 64 0.99 -7.79 -10.50
CA PRO A 64 0.65 -9.20 -10.64
C PRO A 64 1.50 -10.08 -9.72
N ILE A 65 0.86 -10.81 -8.82
CA ILE A 65 1.50 -11.81 -7.95
C ILE A 65 1.20 -13.21 -8.46
N LYS A 66 2.27 -14.00 -8.60
CA LYS A 66 2.24 -15.40 -9.08
C LYS A 66 2.67 -16.42 -8.02
N LYS A 67 3.43 -15.98 -7.02
CA LYS A 67 3.99 -16.83 -5.97
C LYS A 67 3.99 -16.03 -4.66
N PRO A 68 3.70 -16.66 -3.50
CA PRO A 68 3.73 -16.00 -2.20
C PRO A 68 5.03 -15.20 -1.93
N VAL A 69 6.18 -15.74 -2.34
CA VAL A 69 7.49 -15.08 -2.14
C VAL A 69 7.60 -13.71 -2.83
N HIS A 70 6.82 -13.45 -3.88
CA HIS A 70 6.80 -12.15 -4.56
C HIS A 70 6.07 -11.06 -3.77
N LEU A 71 5.37 -11.39 -2.68
CA LEU A 71 4.82 -10.42 -1.74
C LEU A 71 5.87 -9.84 -0.78
N ASN A 72 7.04 -10.49 -0.64
CA ASN A 72 8.06 -9.99 0.29
C ASN A 72 8.54 -8.57 -0.06
N PRO A 73 8.96 -8.25 -1.31
CA PRO A 73 9.41 -6.91 -1.65
C PRO A 73 8.38 -5.80 -1.36
N PRO A 74 7.11 -5.87 -1.84
CA PRO A 74 6.14 -4.80 -1.59
C PRO A 74 5.75 -4.72 -0.11
N VAL A 75 5.54 -5.84 0.59
CA VAL A 75 5.18 -5.82 2.01
C VAL A 75 6.33 -5.22 2.84
N ASN A 76 7.59 -5.50 2.50
CA ASN A 76 8.73 -4.89 3.17
C ASN A 76 8.82 -3.38 2.91
N LEU A 77 8.58 -2.93 1.68
CA LEU A 77 8.51 -1.50 1.37
C LEU A 77 7.47 -0.80 2.26
N PHE A 78 6.23 -1.29 2.26
CA PHE A 78 5.15 -0.66 3.03
C PHE A 78 5.36 -0.77 4.54
N ASN A 79 5.97 -1.85 5.05
CA ASN A 79 6.39 -1.92 6.45
C ASN A 79 7.40 -0.82 6.80
N SER A 80 8.37 -0.54 5.92
CA SER A 80 9.35 0.54 6.13
C SER A 80 8.68 1.91 6.10
N LEU A 81 7.78 2.16 5.14
CA LEU A 81 7.02 3.40 5.05
C LEU A 81 6.11 3.59 6.28
N ALA A 82 5.39 2.55 6.70
CA ALA A 82 4.55 2.55 7.90
C ALA A 82 5.36 2.93 9.15
N GLN A 83 6.54 2.34 9.32
CA GLN A 83 7.41 2.67 10.44
C GLN A 83 7.93 4.11 10.38
N GLN A 84 8.33 4.59 9.20
CA GLN A 84 8.94 5.91 9.00
C GLN A 84 7.92 7.04 9.14
N TYR A 85 6.72 6.85 8.59
CA TYR A 85 5.71 7.89 8.44
C TYR A 85 4.53 7.76 9.40
N ASP A 86 4.53 6.75 10.28
CA ASP A 86 3.51 6.56 11.31
C ASP A 86 2.12 6.28 10.70
N ILE A 87 2.09 5.49 9.62
CA ILE A 87 0.89 5.17 8.82
C ILE A 87 0.56 3.67 8.89
N ASP A 88 -0.69 3.35 8.57
CA ASP A 88 -1.14 1.98 8.29
C ASP A 88 -1.38 1.79 6.80
N CYS A 89 -1.57 0.54 6.40
CA CYS A 89 -1.65 0.09 5.02
C CYS A 89 -2.76 -0.96 4.88
N GLU A 90 -3.39 -0.96 3.73
CA GLU A 90 -4.35 -1.96 3.29
C GLU A 90 -3.75 -2.82 2.19
N VAL A 91 -3.99 -4.12 2.22
CA VAL A 91 -3.65 -5.05 1.13
C VAL A 91 -4.88 -5.83 0.68
N GLY A 92 -5.00 -6.01 -0.62
CA GLY A 92 -6.12 -6.69 -1.23
C GLY A 92 -5.82 -7.14 -2.65
N TYR A 93 -6.84 -7.64 -3.33
CA TYR A 93 -6.76 -8.02 -4.73
C TYR A 93 -7.68 -7.15 -5.59
N ILE A 94 -7.39 -7.14 -6.90
CA ILE A 94 -8.22 -6.49 -7.91
C ILE A 94 -8.81 -7.58 -8.80
N GLU A 95 -10.14 -7.65 -8.87
CA GLU A 95 -10.91 -8.53 -9.74
C GLU A 95 -12.05 -7.73 -10.38
N ASP A 96 -12.22 -7.83 -11.69
CA ASP A 96 -13.22 -7.08 -12.47
C ASP A 96 -13.23 -5.56 -12.17
N ASP A 97 -12.03 -4.96 -12.06
CA ASP A 97 -11.78 -3.55 -11.69
C ASP A 97 -12.30 -3.14 -10.30
N VAL A 98 -12.70 -4.10 -9.46
CA VAL A 98 -13.09 -3.90 -8.07
C VAL A 98 -11.95 -4.31 -7.15
N ARG A 99 -11.70 -3.48 -6.12
CA ARG A 99 -10.72 -3.76 -5.07
C ARG A 99 -11.40 -4.42 -3.88
N GLU A 100 -10.85 -5.54 -3.43
CA GLU A 100 -11.28 -6.22 -2.22
C GLU A 100 -10.11 -6.34 -1.23
N ALA A 101 -10.24 -5.64 -0.10
CA ALA A 101 -9.29 -5.69 0.99
C ALA A 101 -9.36 -7.03 1.71
N VAL A 102 -8.20 -7.59 2.06
CA VAL A 102 -8.11 -8.84 2.82
C VAL A 102 -7.41 -8.68 4.17
N SER A 103 -6.59 -7.63 4.32
CA SER A 103 -5.90 -7.34 5.58
C SER A 103 -5.47 -5.88 5.66
N TYR A 104 -5.35 -5.39 6.90
CA TYR A 104 -4.64 -4.17 7.24
C TYR A 104 -3.35 -4.51 7.99
N PHE A 105 -2.34 -3.66 7.88
CA PHE A 105 -1.07 -3.79 8.59
C PHE A 105 -0.36 -2.42 8.65
N GLY A 106 0.60 -2.27 9.55
CA GLY A 106 1.43 -1.08 9.62
C GLY A 106 1.75 -0.66 11.04
N LYS A 107 1.76 0.63 11.28
CA LYS A 107 2.18 1.21 12.54
C LYS A 107 1.30 0.80 13.73
N HIS A 108 -0.01 0.81 13.55
CA HIS A 108 -1.00 0.55 14.61
C HIS A 108 -1.63 -0.83 14.47
N GLU A 109 -1.70 -1.37 13.25
CA GLU A 109 -2.23 -2.72 12.96
C GLU A 109 -1.18 -3.84 13.17
N GLY A 110 0.08 -3.47 13.32
CA GLY A 110 1.20 -4.41 13.46
C GLY A 110 1.86 -4.74 12.13
N ARG A 111 3.07 -5.33 12.19
CA ARG A 111 3.89 -5.58 10.99
C ARG A 111 3.15 -6.48 10.00
N GLY A 112 3.16 -6.10 8.72
CA GLY A 112 2.66 -6.95 7.64
C GLY A 112 3.59 -8.14 7.42
N GLU A 113 3.04 -9.34 7.47
CA GLU A 113 3.77 -10.59 7.25
C GLU A 113 3.33 -11.19 5.90
N ALA A 114 4.25 -11.20 4.93
CA ALA A 114 3.94 -11.62 3.55
C ALA A 114 3.39 -13.05 3.47
N PHE A 115 3.83 -13.94 4.37
CA PHE A 115 3.30 -15.30 4.47
C PHE A 115 1.82 -15.30 4.87
N LEU A 116 1.44 -14.57 5.93
CA LEU A 116 0.04 -14.50 6.38
C LEU A 116 -0.85 -13.81 5.34
N ILE A 117 -0.36 -12.72 4.74
CA ILE A 117 -1.08 -12.01 3.66
C ILE A 117 -1.30 -12.94 2.46
N ALA A 118 -0.33 -13.79 2.10
CA ALA A 118 -0.50 -14.77 1.03
C ALA A 118 -1.62 -15.77 1.33
N GLU A 119 -1.73 -16.25 2.57
CA GLU A 119 -2.80 -17.15 3.00
C GLU A 119 -4.17 -16.47 2.88
N TYR A 120 -4.28 -15.19 3.28
CA TYR A 120 -5.52 -14.42 3.14
C TYR A 120 -5.90 -14.15 1.68
N LEU A 121 -4.91 -13.99 0.81
CA LEU A 121 -5.12 -13.85 -0.64
C LEU A 121 -5.37 -15.19 -1.35
N GLY A 122 -5.20 -16.34 -0.67
CA GLY A 122 -5.33 -17.66 -1.29
C GLY A 122 -4.26 -17.96 -2.36
N LEU A 123 -3.03 -17.47 -2.16
CA LEU A 123 -1.90 -17.57 -3.10
C LEU A 123 -0.99 -18.80 -2.91
#